data_AF-A0A3D2PTK2-F1
#
_entry.id   AF-A0A3D2PTK2-F1
#
_cell.length_a   1.000
_cell.length_b   1.000
_cell.length_c   1.000
_cell.angle_alpha   90.00
_cell.angle_beta   90.00
_cell.angle_gamma   90.00
#
_symmetry.space_group_name_H-M   'P 1'
#
loop_
_entity.id
_entity.type
_entity.pdbx_description
1 polymer ?
#
loop_
_entity_poly.entity_id
_entity_poly.type
_entity_poly.pdbx_seq_one_letter_code
_entity_poly.pdbx_strand_id
1 'polypeptide(L)'
;MEIKKQNIHMNYEKGSAMSQITLDDDYNLPDYRPDIVKVLKEKGEIRFDEIQVKEGRIYVKGNLIFHVLYRSDMEEHKLDCLRGQIPFEETISMDGVNELDPVDVTADLEDINIGIINSRKLSVRALVMLKAEMRMRKETELITGVTMEHPLELLQNRRNILELETCKKDNFRLKQEMELPQSKPNVEQILWKSVQLRGVETRLREEKIQLTG
;
A
#
# COMPACT_ATOMS: atom_id res chain seq x y z
N MET A 1 -4.39 -36.21 37.18
CA MET A 1 -3.38 -35.25 36.66
C MET A 1 -4.09 -34.31 35.72
N GLU A 2 -4.15 -33.03 36.06
CA GLU A 2 -4.88 -32.03 35.28
C GLU A 2 -3.92 -30.93 34.83
N ILE A 3 -3.85 -30.69 33.52
CA ILE A 3 -2.92 -29.69 32.95
C ILE A 3 -3.63 -28.34 32.92
N LYS A 4 -3.04 -27.32 33.54
CA LYS A 4 -3.50 -25.94 33.38
C LYS A 4 -2.98 -25.38 32.07
N LYS A 5 -3.91 -24.87 31.27
CA LYS A 5 -3.65 -24.29 29.96
C LYS A 5 -4.15 -22.86 29.91
N GLN A 6 -3.49 -22.04 29.12
CA GLN A 6 -3.94 -20.69 28.76
C GLN A 6 -3.88 -20.56 27.25
N ASN A 7 -4.97 -20.08 26.66
CA ASN A 7 -5.02 -19.84 25.23
C ASN A 7 -4.50 -18.44 24.91
N ILE A 8 -3.69 -18.36 23.87
CA ILE A 8 -3.20 -17.10 23.33
C ILE A 8 -3.52 -17.00 21.85
N HIS A 9 -3.86 -15.80 21.40
CA HIS A 9 -4.11 -15.50 20.00
C HIS A 9 -2.90 -14.85 19.34
N MET A 10 -2.56 -15.33 18.16
CA MET A 10 -1.50 -14.76 17.33
C MET A 10 -1.91 -14.73 15.87
N ASN A 11 -1.37 -13.77 15.11
CA ASN A 11 -1.33 -13.89 13.66
C ASN A 11 -0.04 -14.59 13.28
N TYR A 12 -0.14 -15.52 12.34
CA TYR A 12 1.03 -16.08 11.68
C TYR A 12 0.87 -15.95 10.18
N GLU A 13 2.00 -15.77 9.50
CA GLU A 13 2.06 -15.82 8.04
C GLU A 13 1.97 -17.29 7.63
N LYS A 14 0.88 -17.65 6.95
CA LYS A 14 0.71 -19.00 6.39
C LYS A 14 1.44 -19.13 5.05
N GLY A 15 1.56 -18.02 4.31
CA GLY A 15 2.33 -17.95 3.08
C GLY A 15 2.48 -16.51 2.59
N SER A 16 3.51 -16.28 1.79
CA SER A 16 3.71 -15.04 1.06
C SER A 16 4.29 -15.33 -0.32
N ALA A 17 4.04 -14.42 -1.24
CA ALA A 17 4.51 -14.49 -2.61
C ALA A 17 4.79 -13.07 -3.09
N MET A 18 5.77 -12.94 -3.98
CA MET A 18 6.10 -11.67 -4.61
C MET A 18 6.12 -11.86 -6.12
N SER A 19 5.63 -10.87 -6.85
CA SER A 19 5.79 -10.78 -8.30
C SER A 19 6.30 -9.39 -8.63
N GLN A 20 7.30 -9.31 -9.50
CA GLN A 20 7.81 -8.04 -10.01
C GLN A 20 7.35 -7.91 -11.45
N ILE A 21 6.66 -6.82 -11.76
CA ILE A 21 6.16 -6.54 -13.10
C ILE A 21 6.81 -5.27 -13.65
N THR A 22 7.10 -5.31 -14.96
CA THR A 22 7.51 -4.14 -15.72
C THR A 22 6.33 -3.66 -16.54
N LEU A 23 5.92 -2.41 -16.32
CA LEU A 23 4.94 -1.73 -17.16
C LEU A 23 5.70 -0.87 -18.15
N ASP A 24 5.50 -1.10 -19.45
CA ASP A 24 6.11 -0.32 -20.54
C ASP A 24 5.02 -0.04 -21.56
N ASP A 25 4.50 1.18 -21.56
CA ASP A 25 3.42 1.59 -22.46
C ASP A 25 3.57 3.06 -22.87
N ASP A 26 2.94 3.38 -24.00
CA ASP A 26 2.92 4.72 -24.56
C ASP A 26 1.65 5.46 -24.17
N TYR A 27 1.79 6.73 -23.78
CA TYR A 27 0.65 7.59 -23.44
C TYR A 27 0.53 8.77 -24.40
N ASN A 28 -0.62 8.87 -25.07
CA ASN A 28 -0.95 10.00 -25.94
C ASN A 28 -1.55 11.15 -25.14
N LEU A 29 -1.09 12.37 -25.40
CA LEU A 29 -1.61 13.57 -24.77
C LEU A 29 -3.00 13.92 -25.30
N PRO A 30 -4.00 14.19 -24.44
CA PRO A 30 -5.30 14.67 -24.87
C PRO A 30 -5.20 15.99 -25.65
N ASP A 31 -5.99 16.18 -26.70
CA ASP A 31 -5.89 17.33 -27.63
C ASP A 31 -5.98 18.71 -26.96
N TYR A 32 -6.65 18.82 -25.81
CA TYR A 32 -6.78 20.07 -25.07
C TYR A 32 -5.53 20.46 -24.26
N ARG A 33 -4.51 19.60 -24.20
CA ARG A 33 -3.23 19.88 -23.54
C ARG A 33 -2.22 20.50 -24.51
N PRO A 34 -1.40 21.47 -24.09
CA PRO A 34 -0.33 22.00 -24.91
C PRO A 34 0.78 20.96 -25.14
N ASP A 35 1.64 21.22 -26.13
CA ASP A 35 2.68 20.29 -26.55
C ASP A 35 3.83 20.23 -25.52
N ILE A 36 4.38 19.02 -25.30
CA ILE A 36 5.47 18.80 -24.35
C ILE A 36 6.81 19.18 -24.96
N VAL A 37 7.50 20.12 -24.31
CA VAL A 37 8.88 20.47 -24.62
C VAL A 37 9.86 19.72 -23.70
N LYS A 38 9.54 19.59 -22.42
CA LYS A 38 10.42 18.94 -21.44
C LYS A 38 9.66 18.42 -20.22
N VAL A 39 9.91 17.17 -19.81
CA VAL A 39 9.46 16.65 -18.50
C VAL A 39 10.33 17.24 -17.40
N LEU A 40 9.69 17.77 -16.35
CA LEU A 40 10.36 18.41 -15.21
C LEU A 40 10.28 17.55 -13.95
N LYS A 41 9.13 16.91 -13.71
CA LYS A 41 8.92 15.94 -12.63
C LYS A 41 7.90 14.89 -13.03
N GLU A 42 8.04 13.73 -12.45
CA GLU A 42 7.15 12.59 -12.58
C GLU A 42 6.90 11.95 -11.21
N LYS A 43 5.75 11.31 -11.07
CA LYS A 43 5.42 10.43 -9.94
C LYS A 43 4.38 9.42 -10.39
N GLY A 44 4.39 8.25 -9.78
CA GLY A 44 3.36 7.23 -9.97
C GLY A 44 2.77 6.77 -8.64
N GLU A 45 1.59 6.19 -8.70
CA GLU A 45 0.97 5.42 -7.63
C GLU A 45 0.24 4.22 -8.23
N ILE A 46 0.29 3.08 -7.54
CA ILE A 46 -0.46 1.89 -7.92
C ILE A 46 -1.81 1.91 -7.22
N ARG A 47 -2.87 1.79 -8.01
CA ARG A 47 -4.23 1.61 -7.49
C ARG A 47 -4.76 0.26 -7.93
N PHE A 48 -5.09 -0.59 -6.96
CA PHE A 48 -5.82 -1.82 -7.23
C PHE A 48 -7.29 -1.52 -7.48
N ASP A 49 -7.85 -2.10 -8.55
CA ASP A 49 -9.26 -2.06 -8.86
C ASP A 49 -9.95 -3.35 -8.36
N GLU A 50 -9.29 -4.50 -8.53
CA GLU A 50 -9.84 -5.81 -8.16
C GLU A 50 -8.71 -6.77 -7.75
N ILE A 51 -8.97 -7.56 -6.70
CA ILE A 51 -8.12 -8.66 -6.26
C ILE A 51 -9.02 -9.88 -6.10
N GLN A 52 -8.74 -10.95 -6.85
CA GLN A 52 -9.46 -12.22 -6.75
C GLN A 52 -8.50 -13.33 -6.36
N VAL A 53 -8.80 -14.02 -5.26
CA VAL A 53 -8.07 -15.22 -4.84
C VAL A 53 -8.76 -16.44 -5.44
N LYS A 54 -7.99 -17.31 -6.09
CA LYS A 54 -8.40 -18.64 -6.54
C LYS A 54 -7.42 -19.68 -6.01
N GLU A 55 -7.76 -20.95 -6.15
CA GLU A 55 -6.89 -22.04 -5.72
C GLU A 55 -5.48 -21.92 -6.31
N GLY A 56 -4.49 -21.71 -5.42
CA GLY A 56 -3.07 -21.56 -5.76
C GLY A 56 -2.67 -20.24 -6.43
N ARG A 57 -3.58 -19.30 -6.69
CA ARG A 57 -3.31 -18.09 -7.49
C ARG A 57 -4.10 -16.87 -7.03
N ILE A 58 -3.49 -15.70 -7.13
CA ILE A 58 -4.11 -14.42 -6.83
C ILE A 58 -4.07 -13.55 -8.10
N TYR A 59 -5.24 -13.21 -8.62
CA TYR A 59 -5.40 -12.34 -9.78
C TYR A 59 -5.54 -10.91 -9.29
N VAL A 60 -4.70 -10.02 -9.83
CA VAL A 60 -4.65 -8.62 -9.45
C VAL A 60 -4.90 -7.78 -10.69
N LYS A 61 -5.89 -6.89 -10.61
CA LYS A 61 -6.16 -5.87 -11.62
C LYS A 61 -6.02 -4.49 -11.00
N GLY A 62 -5.32 -3.60 -11.69
CA GLY A 62 -5.09 -2.25 -11.20
C GLY A 62 -4.66 -1.28 -12.28
N ASN A 63 -4.29 -0.09 -11.85
CA ASN A 63 -3.74 0.95 -12.71
C ASN A 63 -2.50 1.54 -12.08
N LEU A 64 -1.47 1.77 -12.89
CA LEU A 64 -0.45 2.77 -12.62
C LEU A 64 -1.05 4.14 -12.94
N ILE A 65 -1.31 4.94 -11.92
CA ILE A 65 -1.70 6.35 -12.07
C ILE A 65 -0.44 7.18 -12.00
N PHE A 66 -0.09 7.88 -13.08
CA PHE A 66 1.10 8.72 -13.12
C PHE A 66 0.74 10.19 -13.32
N HIS A 67 1.60 11.05 -12.80
CA HIS A 67 1.50 12.50 -12.95
C HIS A 67 2.82 13.03 -13.51
N VAL A 68 2.70 13.95 -14.46
CA VAL A 68 3.84 14.62 -15.11
C VAL A 68 3.67 16.11 -14.93
N LEU A 69 4.70 16.78 -14.42
CA LEU A 69 4.87 18.23 -14.53
C LEU A 69 5.83 18.47 -15.69
N TYR A 70 5.40 19.23 -16.67
CA TYR A 70 6.17 19.46 -17.89
C TYR A 70 6.19 20.92 -18.29
N ARG A 71 7.19 21.27 -19.10
CA ARG A 71 7.26 22.54 -19.79
C ARG A 71 6.54 22.41 -21.13
N SER A 72 5.56 23.28 -21.36
CA SER A 72 4.83 23.39 -22.63
C SER A 72 5.53 24.30 -23.64
N ASP A 73 5.05 24.29 -24.88
CA ASP A 73 5.47 25.15 -25.98
C ASP A 73 4.81 26.54 -25.98
N MET A 74 3.85 26.77 -25.07
CA MET A 74 3.12 28.03 -24.92
C MET A 74 4.06 29.23 -24.66
N GLU A 75 3.71 30.41 -25.16
CA GLU A 75 4.51 31.64 -24.95
C GLU A 75 4.42 32.13 -23.49
N GLU A 76 3.20 32.11 -22.93
CA GLU A 76 2.89 32.38 -21.53
C GLU A 76 2.45 31.09 -20.83
N HIS A 77 2.59 31.02 -19.50
CA HIS A 77 2.21 29.82 -18.72
C HIS A 77 2.88 28.52 -19.20
N LYS A 78 4.21 28.56 -19.34
CA LYS A 78 5.05 27.46 -19.85
C LYS A 78 5.03 26.18 -19.02
N LEU A 79 4.30 26.12 -17.91
CA LEU A 79 4.25 24.96 -17.02
C LEU A 79 2.84 24.40 -17.04
N ASP A 80 2.73 23.10 -17.30
CA ASP A 80 1.46 22.39 -17.23
C ASP A 80 1.66 20.99 -16.63
N CYS A 81 0.56 20.36 -16.22
CA CYS A 81 0.55 19.04 -15.63
C CYS A 81 -0.36 18.07 -16.39
N LEU A 82 0.02 16.80 -16.38
CA LEU A 82 -0.72 15.71 -16.99
C LEU A 82 -0.94 14.63 -15.93
N ARG A 83 -2.15 14.06 -15.91
CA ARG A 83 -2.47 12.84 -15.17
C ARG A 83 -2.88 11.79 -16.17
N GLY A 84 -2.16 10.68 -16.20
CA GLY A 84 -2.46 9.53 -17.04
C GLY A 84 -2.64 8.26 -16.20
N GLN A 85 -3.09 7.19 -16.86
CA GLN A 85 -3.19 5.87 -16.24
C GLN A 85 -2.83 4.78 -17.24
N ILE A 86 -2.16 3.73 -16.76
CA ILE A 86 -1.86 2.50 -17.51
C ILE A 86 -2.48 1.35 -16.73
N PRO A 87 -3.50 0.67 -17.27
CA PRO A 87 -4.07 -0.51 -16.63
C PRO A 87 -3.07 -1.67 -16.67
N PHE A 88 -3.07 -2.50 -15.64
CA PHE A 88 -2.29 -3.73 -15.61
C PHE A 88 -3.09 -4.88 -14.99
N GLU A 89 -2.73 -6.09 -15.39
CA GLU A 89 -3.26 -7.34 -14.85
C GLU A 89 -2.09 -8.26 -14.57
N GLU A 90 -2.07 -8.90 -13.40
CA GLU A 90 -1.00 -9.79 -13.00
C GLU A 90 -1.56 -10.98 -12.20
N THR A 91 -0.92 -12.15 -12.32
CA THR A 91 -1.29 -13.34 -11.55
C THR A 91 -0.13 -13.79 -10.68
N ILE A 92 -0.30 -13.66 -9.36
CA ILE A 92 0.68 -14.10 -8.37
C ILE A 92 0.39 -15.55 -8.01
N SER A 93 1.36 -16.45 -8.18
CA SER A 93 1.24 -17.85 -7.75
C SER A 93 1.60 -17.95 -6.27
N MET A 94 0.72 -18.54 -5.46
CA MET A 94 0.94 -18.74 -4.03
C MET A 94 0.39 -20.11 -3.63
N ASP A 95 1.27 -21.04 -3.30
CA ASP A 95 0.88 -22.40 -2.94
C ASP A 95 0.08 -22.43 -1.63
N GLY A 96 -1.00 -23.23 -1.61
CA GLY A 96 -1.82 -23.43 -0.41
C GLY A 96 -2.80 -22.30 -0.08
N VAL A 97 -2.95 -21.32 -0.99
CA VAL A 97 -4.00 -20.29 -0.91
C VAL A 97 -5.31 -20.79 -1.51
N ASN A 98 -6.42 -20.49 -0.84
CA ASN A 98 -7.79 -20.83 -1.27
C ASN A 98 -8.65 -19.57 -1.37
N GLU A 99 -9.80 -19.66 -2.05
CA GLU A 99 -10.70 -18.52 -2.31
C GLU A 99 -11.19 -17.79 -1.05
N LEU A 100 -11.27 -18.49 0.08
CA LEU A 100 -11.71 -17.95 1.36
C LEU A 100 -10.56 -17.48 2.25
N ASP A 101 -9.31 -17.66 1.82
CA ASP A 101 -8.15 -17.28 2.61
C ASP A 101 -7.99 -15.74 2.60
N PRO A 102 -7.75 -15.11 3.77
CA PRO A 102 -7.52 -13.68 3.86
C PRO A 102 -6.12 -13.34 3.33
N VAL A 103 -6.06 -12.80 2.12
CA VAL A 103 -4.84 -12.34 1.46
C VAL A 103 -4.82 -10.82 1.39
N ASP A 104 -3.75 -10.23 1.93
CA ASP A 104 -3.44 -8.82 1.71
C ASP A 104 -2.45 -8.70 0.54
N VAL A 105 -2.78 -7.86 -0.44
CA VAL A 105 -1.87 -7.52 -1.54
C VAL A 105 -1.44 -6.06 -1.40
N THR A 106 -0.14 -5.82 -1.43
CA THR A 106 0.47 -4.49 -1.47
C THR A 106 1.30 -4.33 -2.73
N ALA A 107 1.47 -3.08 -3.17
CA ALA A 107 2.33 -2.72 -4.28
C ALA A 107 3.34 -1.68 -3.82
N ASP A 108 4.58 -1.85 -4.27
CA ASP A 108 5.63 -0.84 -4.19
C ASP A 108 6.04 -0.44 -5.61
N LEU A 109 6.02 0.86 -5.88
CA LEU A 109 6.50 1.42 -7.15
C LEU A 109 7.99 1.70 -6.99
N GLU A 110 8.82 0.74 -7.37
CA GLU A 110 10.27 0.79 -7.17
C GLU A 110 10.93 1.85 -8.07
N ASP A 111 10.45 1.95 -9.32
CA ASP A 111 10.93 2.97 -10.26
C ASP A 111 9.84 3.39 -11.24
N ILE A 112 9.92 4.65 -11.70
CA ILE A 112 9.11 5.18 -12.78
C ILE A 112 9.94 6.14 -13.62
N ASN A 113 9.95 5.92 -14.94
CA ASN A 113 10.64 6.74 -15.91
C ASN A 113 9.65 7.15 -17.01
N ILE A 114 9.52 8.47 -17.23
CA ILE A 114 8.66 9.02 -18.28
C ILE A 114 9.51 9.74 -19.33
N GLY A 115 9.61 9.13 -20.50
CA GLY A 115 10.32 9.67 -21.67
C GLY A 115 9.40 10.40 -22.64
N ILE A 116 9.95 11.31 -23.44
CA ILE A 116 9.24 11.99 -24.52
C ILE A 116 9.55 11.26 -25.83
N ILE A 117 8.53 10.73 -26.49
CA ILE A 117 8.66 10.15 -27.85
C ILE A 117 8.52 11.27 -28.88
N ASN A 118 7.50 12.12 -28.74
CA ASN A 118 7.29 13.35 -29.49
C ASN A 118 6.51 14.36 -28.64
N SER A 119 6.17 15.52 -29.19
CA SER A 119 5.49 16.59 -28.43
C SER A 119 4.13 16.19 -27.85
N ARG A 120 3.49 15.12 -28.33
CA ARG A 120 2.17 14.64 -27.87
C ARG A 120 2.15 13.18 -27.43
N LYS A 121 3.31 12.53 -27.28
CA LYS A 121 3.42 11.12 -26.94
C LYS A 121 4.55 10.87 -25.95
N LEU A 122 4.22 10.24 -24.83
CA LEU A 122 5.15 9.86 -23.77
C LEU A 122 5.38 8.35 -23.77
N SER A 123 6.58 7.91 -23.43
CA SER A 123 6.88 6.52 -23.06
C SER A 123 6.88 6.46 -21.54
N VAL A 124 6.11 5.55 -20.95
CA VAL A 124 6.01 5.38 -19.50
C VAL A 124 6.50 3.98 -19.15
N ARG A 125 7.61 3.94 -18.42
CA ARG A 125 8.21 2.70 -17.93
C ARG A 125 8.18 2.70 -16.41
N ALA A 126 7.72 1.62 -15.80
CA ALA A 126 7.66 1.48 -14.36
C ALA A 126 7.99 0.07 -13.92
N LEU A 127 8.66 -0.05 -12.78
CA LEU A 127 8.96 -1.30 -12.12
C LEU A 127 8.13 -1.37 -10.83
N VAL A 128 7.29 -2.39 -10.72
CA VAL A 128 6.34 -2.55 -9.62
C VAL A 128 6.58 -3.88 -8.94
N MET A 129 6.82 -3.86 -7.63
CA MET A 129 6.85 -5.04 -6.80
C MET A 129 5.47 -5.23 -6.16
N LEU A 130 4.80 -6.33 -6.50
CA LEU A 130 3.59 -6.79 -5.84
C LEU A 130 3.97 -7.81 -4.75
N LYS A 131 3.43 -7.61 -3.55
CA LYS A 131 3.59 -8.55 -2.43
C LYS A 131 2.22 -9.03 -1.98
N ALA A 132 2.01 -10.33 -2.01
CA ALA A 132 0.84 -10.99 -1.45
C ALA A 132 1.22 -11.69 -0.14
N GLU A 133 0.43 -11.49 0.91
CA GLU A 133 0.64 -12.08 2.23
C GLU A 133 -0.66 -12.67 2.75
N MET A 134 -0.64 -13.98 3.05
CA MET A 134 -1.74 -14.69 3.68
C MET A 134 -1.48 -14.77 5.19
N ARG A 135 -2.30 -14.06 5.97
CA ARG A 135 -2.20 -14.03 7.44
C ARG A 135 -3.39 -14.72 8.08
N MET A 136 -3.14 -15.70 8.93
CA MET A 136 -4.19 -16.39 9.67
C MET A 136 -4.07 -16.15 11.17
N ARG A 137 -5.23 -16.01 11.81
CA ARG A 137 -5.33 -16.05 13.27
C ARG A 137 -5.22 -17.49 13.72
N LYS A 138 -4.31 -17.75 14.65
CA LYS A 138 -4.17 -19.03 15.34
C LYS A 138 -4.34 -18.84 16.82
N GLU A 139 -5.08 -19.75 17.42
CA GLU A 139 -5.08 -19.96 18.86
C GLU A 139 -4.03 -21.02 19.20
N THR A 140 -3.21 -20.75 20.21
CA THR A 140 -2.23 -21.71 20.72
C THR A 140 -2.42 -21.89 22.21
N GLU A 141 -2.51 -23.13 22.64
CA GLU A 141 -2.57 -23.48 24.05
C GLU A 141 -1.15 -23.46 24.64
N LEU A 142 -0.94 -22.68 25.68
CA LEU A 142 0.27 -22.71 26.50
C LEU A 142 0.00 -23.47 27.77
N ILE A 143 0.89 -24.41 28.09
CA ILE A 143 0.86 -25.12 29.37
C ILE A 143 1.41 -24.17 30.44
N THR A 144 0.57 -23.78 31.39
CA THR A 144 0.92 -22.86 32.48
C THR A 144 1.13 -23.58 33.81
N GLY A 145 0.73 -24.85 33.90
CA GLY A 145 1.01 -25.67 35.08
C GLY A 145 0.34 -27.04 35.03
N VAL A 146 0.46 -27.76 36.13
CA VAL A 146 -0.19 -29.06 36.34
C VAL A 146 -0.76 -29.12 37.77
N THR A 147 -1.86 -29.84 37.96
CA THR A 147 -2.50 -30.08 39.25
C THR A 147 -2.59 -31.59 39.48
N MET A 148 -2.12 -32.03 40.65
CA MET A 148 -2.06 -33.44 41.06
C MET A 148 -2.27 -33.59 42.56
N GLU A 149 -2.76 -34.77 42.97
CA GLU A 149 -2.97 -35.15 44.37
C GLU A 149 -1.66 -35.48 45.13
N HIS A 150 -0.55 -35.67 44.40
CA HIS A 150 0.76 -35.97 44.97
C HIS A 150 1.76 -34.83 44.68
N PRO A 151 2.74 -34.58 45.57
CA PRO A 151 3.75 -33.53 45.38
C PRO A 151 4.62 -33.81 44.15
N LEU A 152 4.89 -32.77 43.37
CA LEU A 152 5.56 -32.85 42.07
C LEU A 152 6.57 -31.69 41.96
N GLU A 153 7.79 -31.99 41.49
CA GLU A 153 8.79 -30.97 41.20
C GLU A 153 8.60 -30.42 39.78
N LEU A 154 8.49 -29.09 39.67
CA LEU A 154 8.20 -28.41 38.41
C LEU A 154 9.33 -27.49 38.01
N LEU A 155 9.77 -27.60 36.75
CA LEU A 155 10.66 -26.64 36.12
C LEU A 155 9.85 -25.73 35.20
N GLN A 156 9.77 -24.45 35.53
CA GLN A 156 9.00 -23.45 34.78
C GLN A 156 9.89 -22.30 34.31
N ASN A 157 9.56 -21.74 33.14
CA ASN A 157 10.23 -20.57 32.58
C ASN A 157 9.23 -19.44 32.40
N ARG A 158 9.61 -18.21 32.80
CA ARG A 158 8.81 -17.01 32.56
C ARG A 158 9.14 -16.44 31.18
N ARG A 159 8.12 -16.22 30.35
CA ARG A 159 8.24 -15.53 29.06
C ARG A 159 7.22 -14.40 28.98
N ASN A 160 7.64 -13.24 28.47
CA ASN A 160 6.73 -12.18 28.09
C ASN A 160 6.25 -12.47 26.67
N ILE A 161 4.94 -12.51 26.47
CA ILE A 161 4.32 -12.83 25.18
C ILE A 161 3.46 -11.65 24.77
N LEU A 162 3.55 -11.25 23.51
CA LEU A 162 2.66 -10.28 22.89
C LEU A 162 1.46 -11.05 22.33
N GLU A 163 0.26 -10.76 22.82
CA GLU A 163 -0.98 -11.33 22.30
C GLU A 163 -1.63 -10.39 21.30
N LEU A 164 -2.15 -10.95 20.21
CA LEU A 164 -2.93 -10.20 19.25
C LEU A 164 -4.36 -10.01 19.77
N GLU A 165 -4.69 -8.78 20.15
CA GLU A 165 -6.05 -8.41 20.57
C GLU A 165 -6.98 -8.18 19.38
N THR A 166 -6.52 -7.42 18.38
CA THR A 166 -7.34 -7.05 17.20
C THR A 166 -6.47 -6.79 15.97
N CYS A 167 -6.98 -7.14 14.79
CA CYS A 167 -6.39 -6.81 13.50
C CYS A 167 -7.52 -6.32 12.59
N LYS A 168 -7.52 -5.03 12.28
CA LYS A 168 -8.55 -4.40 11.45
C LYS A 168 -7.90 -3.44 10.48
N LYS A 169 -8.48 -3.36 9.28
CA LYS A 169 -8.18 -2.30 8.31
C LYS A 169 -9.15 -1.14 8.56
N ASP A 170 -8.62 0.05 8.77
CA ASP A 170 -9.40 1.27 8.93
C ASP A 170 -8.93 2.36 7.96
N ASN A 171 -9.83 3.24 7.57
CA ASN A 171 -9.56 4.35 6.65
C ASN A 171 -9.63 5.67 7.43
N PHE A 172 -8.46 6.17 7.84
CA PHE A 172 -8.36 7.49 8.46
C PHE A 172 -8.32 8.60 7.41
N ARG A 173 -9.31 9.50 7.41
CA ARG A 173 -9.40 10.63 6.47
C ARG A 173 -9.06 11.93 7.17
N LEU A 174 -7.99 12.58 6.73
CA LEU A 174 -7.62 13.92 7.17
C LEU A 174 -8.11 14.96 6.16
N LYS A 175 -8.88 15.95 6.63
CA LYS A 175 -9.24 17.15 5.86
C LYS A 175 -8.64 18.36 6.56
N GLN A 176 -7.91 19.18 5.82
CA GLN A 176 -7.35 20.43 6.28
C GLN A 176 -7.72 21.53 5.29
N GLU A 177 -8.08 22.70 5.81
CA GLU A 177 -8.37 23.90 5.03
C GLU A 177 -7.25 24.92 5.32
N MET A 178 -6.84 25.65 4.29
CA MET A 178 -5.77 26.64 4.39
C MET A 178 -6.25 27.93 3.73
N GLU A 179 -6.12 29.05 4.43
CA GLU A 179 -6.41 30.37 3.87
C GLU A 179 -5.21 30.86 3.07
N LEU A 180 -5.49 31.37 1.87
CA LEU A 180 -4.48 31.99 1.03
C LEU A 180 -4.30 33.47 1.40
N PRO A 181 -3.08 34.02 1.36
CA PRO A 181 -2.87 35.44 1.58
C PRO A 181 -3.66 36.28 0.58
N GLN A 182 -4.47 37.23 1.07
CA GLN A 182 -5.30 38.11 0.23
C GLN A 182 -4.49 39.04 -0.69
N SER A 183 -3.18 39.17 -0.47
CA SER A 183 -2.28 39.98 -1.29
C SER A 183 -1.86 39.30 -2.60
N LYS A 184 -2.17 38.02 -2.78
CA LYS A 184 -1.84 37.26 -4.00
C LYS A 184 -3.06 37.12 -4.90
N PRO A 185 -2.87 37.00 -6.23
CA PRO A 185 -3.97 36.71 -7.15
C PRO A 185 -4.60 35.35 -6.83
N ASN A 186 -5.82 35.15 -7.35
CA ASN A 186 -6.55 33.89 -7.24
C ASN A 186 -5.74 32.72 -7.83
N VAL A 187 -5.86 31.54 -7.22
CA VAL A 187 -5.26 30.32 -7.73
C VAL A 187 -6.05 29.86 -8.96
N GLU A 188 -5.38 29.84 -10.10
CA GLU A 188 -5.92 29.30 -11.35
C GLU A 188 -5.91 27.76 -11.34
N GLN A 189 -4.77 27.15 -10.99
CA GLN A 189 -4.60 25.70 -11.05
C GLN A 189 -3.54 25.16 -10.09
N ILE A 190 -3.67 23.88 -9.72
CA ILE A 190 -2.68 23.12 -8.97
C ILE A 190 -1.84 22.32 -9.97
N LEU A 191 -0.59 22.73 -10.18
CA LEU A 191 0.34 22.05 -11.10
C LEU A 191 0.94 20.77 -10.51
N TRP A 192 1.17 20.75 -9.19
CA TRP A 192 1.82 19.62 -8.54
C TRP A 192 1.41 19.52 -7.08
N LYS A 193 1.23 18.29 -6.60
CA LYS A 193 0.99 17.98 -5.19
C LYS A 193 1.92 16.85 -4.76
N SER A 194 2.60 17.04 -3.64
CA SER A 194 3.41 16.02 -2.98
C SER A 194 2.99 15.94 -1.53
N VAL A 195 2.46 14.80 -1.11
CA VAL A 195 2.07 14.53 0.28
C VAL A 195 2.89 13.35 0.76
N GLN A 196 3.50 13.52 1.93
CA GLN A 196 4.25 12.48 2.60
C GLN A 196 3.82 12.45 4.06
N LEU A 197 3.49 11.27 4.56
CA LEU A 197 3.30 11.06 5.98
C LEU A 197 4.67 11.00 6.64
N ARG A 198 4.92 11.84 7.65
CA ARG A 198 6.17 11.88 8.40
C ARG A 198 5.86 12.00 9.89
N GLY A 199 6.68 11.37 10.74
CA GLY A 199 6.58 11.52 12.19
C GLY A 199 5.29 10.97 12.81
N VAL A 200 4.66 9.97 12.19
CA VAL A 200 3.44 9.35 12.73
C VAL A 200 3.80 8.55 13.98
N GLU A 201 3.29 8.99 15.13
CA GLU A 201 3.30 8.26 16.39
C GLU A 201 1.92 7.64 16.66
N THR A 202 1.92 6.39 17.11
CA THR A 202 0.71 5.68 17.56
C THR A 202 0.78 5.45 19.06
N ARG A 203 -0.28 5.81 19.80
CA ARG A 203 -0.42 5.50 21.22
C ARG A 203 -1.74 4.81 21.51
N LEU A 204 -1.70 3.70 22.24
CA LEU A 204 -2.88 3.08 22.78
C LEU A 204 -3.41 3.93 23.95
N ARG A 205 -4.70 4.26 23.91
CA ARG A 205 -5.48 4.87 24.99
C ARG A 205 -6.68 3.97 25.27
N GLU A 206 -7.38 4.21 26.38
CA GLU A 206 -8.61 3.46 26.69
C GLU A 206 -9.54 3.46 25.47
N GLU A 207 -9.76 2.26 24.93
CA GLU A 207 -10.63 1.94 23.78
C GLU A 207 -10.30 2.66 22.45
N LYS A 208 -9.15 3.32 22.31
CA LYS A 208 -8.78 4.00 21.06
C LYS A 208 -7.29 3.97 20.78
N ILE A 209 -6.96 3.95 19.49
CA ILE A 209 -5.61 4.20 19.00
C ILE A 209 -5.53 5.69 18.64
N GLN A 210 -4.69 6.43 19.35
CA GLN A 210 -4.41 7.82 19.05
C GLN A 210 -3.26 7.88 18.04
N LEU A 211 -3.51 8.54 16.91
CA LEU A 211 -2.50 8.88 15.90
C LEU A 211 -2.11 10.35 16.08
N THR A 212 -0.82 10.64 16.13
CA THR A 212 -0.27 12.00 16.18
C THR A 212 0.87 12.14 15.18
N GLY A 213 0.95 13.27 14.48
CA GLY A 213 1.96 13.54 13.45
C GLY A 213 1.50 14.66 12.51
#